data_AF-A0A073JZ86-F1
#
_entry.id   AF-A0A073JZ86-F1
#
_cell.length_a   1.000
_cell.length_b   1.000
_cell.length_c   1.000
_cell.angle_alpha   90.00
_cell.angle_beta   90.00
_cell.angle_gamma   90.00
#
_symmetry.space_group_name_H-M   'P 1'
#
loop_
_entity.id
_entity.type
_entity.pdbx_description
1 polymer ?
#
loop_
_entity_poly.entity_id
_entity_poly.type
_entity_poly.pdbx_seq_one_letter_code
_entity_poly.pdbx_strand_id
1 'polypeptide(L)'
;MLSGGEFKQIRNIKEEDYIHIHAVINDWWGGRNMANMLPKLFFVHFQDTGFIVERDGEIAGFLCGFLSQTYKDEAYVHFIGVNPKYRREGIAQLLYARFFEVAQQNKRSIVKAITSPVNKTSIQFHTSIGFEVEIGDDDIESVSVHTNYDGEGGSRVLFVKYL
;
A
#
# COMPACT_ATOMS: atom_id res chain seq x y z
N MET A 1 -17.63 3.28 30.34
CA MET A 1 -17.04 2.29 29.42
C MET A 1 -16.37 3.05 28.29
N LEU A 2 -15.17 2.61 27.90
CA LEU A 2 -14.16 3.36 27.16
C LEU A 2 -14.73 4.17 25.98
N SER A 3 -14.40 5.45 25.95
CA SER A 3 -14.77 6.42 24.93
C SER A 3 -14.39 5.93 23.53
N GLY A 4 -15.39 5.67 22.70
CA GLY A 4 -15.20 5.50 21.27
C GLY A 4 -14.74 6.82 20.67
N GLY A 5 -13.45 6.93 20.35
CA GLY A 5 -12.94 8.03 19.54
C GLY A 5 -13.61 8.02 18.16
N GLU A 6 -14.07 9.19 17.72
CA GLU A 6 -14.72 9.40 16.42
C GLU A 6 -13.83 8.99 15.23
N PHE A 7 -14.48 8.63 14.12
CA PHE A 7 -13.87 8.04 12.93
C PHE A 7 -12.84 8.93 12.22
N LYS A 8 -11.64 8.36 12.03
CA LYS A 8 -10.79 8.28 10.80
C LYS A 8 -11.08 9.32 9.71
N GLN A 9 -10.45 10.49 9.77
CA GLN A 9 -10.38 11.34 8.59
C GLN A 9 -9.41 10.69 7.58
N ILE A 10 -9.97 10.19 6.47
CA ILE A 10 -9.17 9.89 5.28
C ILE A 10 -9.08 11.14 4.43
N ARG A 11 -7.86 11.52 4.05
CA ARG A 11 -7.58 12.67 3.19
C ARG A 11 -6.51 12.31 2.16
N ASN A 12 -6.39 13.11 1.12
CA ASN A 12 -5.26 13.01 0.21
C ASN A 12 -3.95 13.34 0.93
N ILE A 13 -2.87 12.72 0.47
CA ILE A 13 -1.50 13.09 0.85
C ILE A 13 -1.21 14.51 0.40
N LYS A 14 -0.48 15.25 1.23
CA LYS A 14 0.13 16.55 0.93
C LYS A 14 1.65 16.42 0.88
N GLU A 15 2.31 17.37 0.23
CA GLU A 15 3.78 17.38 0.15
C GLU A 15 4.45 17.38 1.55
N GLU A 16 3.90 18.13 2.49
CA GLU A 16 4.40 18.26 3.87
C GLU A 16 4.36 16.95 4.67
N ASP A 17 3.46 16.02 4.31
CA ASP A 17 3.36 14.70 4.97
C ASP A 17 4.63 13.86 4.79
N TYR A 18 5.44 14.16 3.77
CA TYR A 18 6.69 13.43 3.50
C TYR A 18 7.62 13.42 4.71
N ILE A 19 7.82 14.57 5.36
CA ILE A 19 8.74 14.68 6.50
C ILE A 19 8.24 13.82 7.67
N HIS A 20 6.94 13.87 7.94
CA HIS A 20 6.32 13.13 9.03
C HIS A 20 6.37 11.61 8.80
N ILE A 21 6.04 11.15 7.60
CA ILE A 21 6.05 9.72 7.27
C ILE A 21 7.48 9.18 7.21
N HIS A 22 8.39 9.90 6.55
CA HIS A 22 9.78 9.50 6.41
C HIS A 22 10.48 9.38 7.78
N ALA A 23 10.09 10.18 8.77
CA ALA A 23 10.62 10.09 10.12
C ALA A 23 10.24 8.80 10.87
N VAL A 24 9.13 8.15 10.51
CA VAL A 24 8.57 7.00 11.28
C VAL A 24 8.52 5.69 10.49
N ILE A 25 8.68 5.74 9.17
CA ILE A 25 8.43 4.58 8.28
C ILE A 25 9.34 3.38 8.58
N ASN A 26 10.59 3.62 8.98
CA ASN A 26 11.51 2.54 9.34
C ASN A 26 11.06 1.85 10.63
N ASP A 27 10.63 2.62 11.62
CA ASP A 27 10.14 2.09 12.90
C ASP A 27 8.85 1.28 12.72
N TRP A 28 7.97 1.72 11.83
CA TRP A 28 6.78 0.97 11.46
C TRP A 28 7.11 -0.41 10.86
N TRP A 29 8.31 -0.55 10.28
CA TRP A 29 8.84 -1.79 9.70
C TRP A 29 9.90 -2.49 10.56
N GLY A 30 9.97 -2.18 11.85
CA GLY A 30 10.88 -2.82 12.79
C GLY A 30 12.35 -2.46 12.53
N GLY A 31 12.62 -1.22 12.10
CA GLY A 31 13.96 -0.70 11.86
C GLY A 31 14.53 -0.99 10.47
N ARG A 32 13.80 -1.69 9.59
CA ARG A 32 14.22 -1.87 8.19
C ARG A 32 14.25 -0.53 7.48
N ASN A 33 15.25 -0.31 6.61
CA ASN A 33 15.37 0.91 5.83
C ASN A 33 14.33 0.94 4.70
N MET A 34 13.12 1.37 5.04
CA MET A 34 11.99 1.54 4.13
C MET A 34 11.94 2.94 3.51
N ALA A 35 12.55 3.93 4.18
CA ALA A 35 12.59 5.31 3.74
C ALA A 35 13.09 5.46 2.30
N ASN A 36 14.13 4.71 1.91
CA ASN A 36 14.67 4.72 0.55
C ASN A 36 13.69 4.21 -0.52
N MET A 37 12.70 3.40 -0.13
CA MET A 37 11.67 2.88 -1.03
C MET A 37 10.47 3.80 -1.18
N LEU A 38 10.43 4.93 -0.47
CA LEU A 38 9.35 5.90 -0.55
C LEU A 38 9.87 7.30 -0.92
N PRO A 39 10.24 7.55 -2.20
CA PRO A 39 10.75 8.85 -2.63
C PRO A 39 9.68 9.96 -2.54
N LYS A 40 10.13 11.20 -2.30
CA LYS A 40 9.27 12.39 -2.17
C LYS A 40 8.35 12.63 -3.37
N LEU A 41 8.70 12.14 -4.56
CA LEU A 41 7.89 12.27 -5.78
C LEU A 41 6.43 11.81 -5.60
N PHE A 42 6.17 10.81 -4.74
CA PHE A 42 4.80 10.35 -4.45
C PHE A 42 3.93 11.40 -3.75
N PHE A 43 4.57 12.25 -2.95
CA PHE A 43 3.92 13.32 -2.19
C PHE A 43 3.74 14.59 -3.02
N VAL A 44 4.40 14.69 -4.18
CA VAL A 44 4.35 15.86 -5.06
C VAL A 44 3.47 15.61 -6.28
N HIS A 45 3.62 14.44 -6.93
CA HIS A 45 3.02 14.18 -8.24
C HIS A 45 1.83 13.22 -8.23
N PHE A 46 1.60 12.52 -7.12
CA PHE A 46 0.57 11.47 -7.02
C PHE A 46 -0.38 11.69 -5.83
N GLN A 47 -0.64 12.97 -5.47
CA GLN A 47 -1.50 13.34 -4.33
C GLN A 47 -2.94 12.86 -4.49
N ASP A 48 -3.51 12.91 -5.70
CA ASP A 48 -4.91 12.51 -5.96
C ASP A 48 -5.18 11.01 -5.74
N THR A 49 -4.12 10.19 -5.78
CA THR A 49 -4.15 8.74 -5.57
C THR A 49 -3.33 8.29 -4.36
N GLY A 50 -2.87 9.25 -3.55
CA GLY A 50 -2.20 9.02 -2.27
C GLY A 50 -3.09 9.45 -1.11
N PHE A 51 -3.12 8.66 -0.04
CA PHE A 51 -4.03 8.89 1.08
C PHE A 51 -3.34 8.78 2.44
N ILE A 52 -3.86 9.54 3.40
CA ILE A 52 -3.54 9.49 4.82
C ILE A 52 -4.81 9.15 5.59
N VAL A 53 -4.68 8.29 6.59
CA VAL A 53 -5.66 8.13 7.65
C VAL A 53 -5.06 8.71 8.92
N GLU A 54 -5.74 9.68 9.50
CA GLU A 54 -5.38 10.28 10.79
C GLU A 54 -6.21 9.68 11.93
N ARG A 55 -5.60 9.57 13.11
CA ARG A 55 -6.25 9.17 14.35
C ARG A 55 -5.60 9.89 15.53
N ASP A 56 -6.42 10.47 16.40
CA ASP A 56 -5.96 11.17 17.61
C ASP A 56 -4.89 12.25 17.32
N GLY A 57 -5.00 12.93 16.17
CA GLY A 57 -4.04 13.95 15.70
C GLY A 57 -2.73 13.39 15.11
N GLU A 58 -2.61 12.07 14.96
CA GLU A 58 -1.43 11.40 14.43
C GLU A 58 -1.73 10.70 13.09
N ILE A 59 -0.71 10.56 12.24
CA ILE A 59 -0.80 9.71 11.04
C ILE A 59 -0.88 8.24 11.50
N ALA A 60 -2.02 7.61 11.26
CA ALA A 60 -2.28 6.23 11.63
C ALA A 60 -1.97 5.25 10.48
N GLY A 61 -2.05 5.72 9.24
CA GLY A 61 -1.61 4.98 8.07
C GLY A 61 -1.58 5.83 6.81
N PHE A 62 -0.93 5.32 5.78
CA PHE A 62 -0.83 5.97 4.48
C PHE A 62 -0.84 4.96 3.34
N LEU A 63 -1.21 5.42 2.15
CA LEU A 63 -1.11 4.69 0.90
C LEU A 63 -0.58 5.63 -0.18
N CYS A 64 0.42 5.20 -0.92
CA CYS A 64 0.92 5.84 -2.13
C CYS A 64 0.66 4.92 -3.31
N GLY A 65 -0.17 5.36 -4.24
CA GLY A 65 -0.41 4.66 -5.50
C GLY A 65 -0.60 5.66 -6.64
N PHE A 66 -0.76 5.15 -7.85
CA PHE A 66 -0.89 5.96 -9.06
C PHE A 66 -1.72 5.24 -10.13
N LEU A 67 -2.22 6.00 -11.08
CA LEU A 67 -2.86 5.46 -12.29
C LEU A 67 -1.75 5.18 -13.31
N SER A 68 -1.72 3.96 -13.86
CA SER A 68 -0.69 3.61 -14.85
C SER A 68 -0.83 4.49 -16.10
N GLN A 69 0.30 5.02 -16.57
CA GLN A 69 0.34 5.82 -17.79
C GLN A 69 0.38 4.94 -19.05
N THR A 70 0.94 3.73 -18.94
CA THR A 70 1.10 2.78 -20.05
C THR A 70 -0.13 1.88 -20.18
N TYR A 71 -0.58 1.28 -19.07
CA TYR A 71 -1.75 0.40 -19.04
C TYR A 71 -2.96 1.18 -18.55
N LYS A 72 -3.80 1.66 -19.48
CA LYS A 72 -4.86 2.65 -19.19
C LYS A 72 -6.00 2.10 -18.35
N ASP A 73 -6.09 0.80 -18.17
CA ASP A 73 -7.05 0.09 -17.32
C ASP A 73 -6.50 -0.22 -15.92
N GLU A 74 -5.22 0.04 -15.67
CA GLU A 74 -4.54 -0.29 -14.42
C GLU A 74 -4.29 0.91 -13.49
N ALA A 75 -4.38 0.64 -12.20
CA ALA A 75 -3.81 1.44 -11.13
C ALA A 75 -2.83 0.58 -10.31
N TYR A 76 -1.84 1.21 -9.68
CA TYR A 76 -0.78 0.50 -8.97
C TYR A 76 -0.60 1.09 -7.57
N VAL A 77 -0.60 0.23 -6.54
CA VAL A 77 -0.24 0.62 -5.17
C VAL A 77 1.24 0.34 -4.95
N HIS A 78 2.02 1.41 -4.85
CA HIS A 78 3.47 1.34 -4.63
C HIS A 78 3.80 1.02 -3.18
N PHE A 79 3.12 1.71 -2.25
CA PHE A 79 3.45 1.61 -0.84
C PHE A 79 2.21 1.81 0.02
N ILE A 80 2.07 0.98 1.05
CA ILE A 80 1.03 1.14 2.07
C ILE A 80 1.62 0.82 3.43
N GLY A 81 1.35 1.68 4.41
CA GLY A 81 1.81 1.50 5.78
C GLY A 81 0.77 1.83 6.82
N VAL A 82 0.78 1.06 7.90
CA VAL A 82 -0.05 1.28 9.08
C VAL A 82 0.85 1.32 10.30
N ASN A 83 0.70 2.38 11.08
CA ASN A 83 1.38 2.56 12.34
C ASN A 83 1.11 1.33 13.24
N PRO A 84 2.16 0.69 13.79
CA PRO A 84 2.01 -0.48 14.66
C PRO A 84 0.99 -0.31 15.79
N LYS A 85 0.87 0.91 16.35
CA LYS A 85 -0.10 1.26 17.42
C LYS A 85 -1.56 1.03 17.02
N TYR A 86 -1.88 1.17 15.74
CA TYR A 86 -3.26 1.16 15.20
C TYR A 86 -3.52 -0.03 14.27
N ARG A 87 -2.65 -1.06 14.28
CA ARG A 87 -2.86 -2.27 13.48
C ARG A 87 -4.09 -3.04 13.94
N ARG A 88 -4.69 -3.78 13.00
CA ARG A 88 -5.91 -4.58 13.20
C ARG A 88 -7.18 -3.75 13.47
N GLU A 89 -7.13 -2.44 13.24
CA GLU A 89 -8.30 -1.55 13.37
C GLU A 89 -8.95 -1.22 12.02
N GLY A 90 -8.63 -1.94 10.95
CA GLY A 90 -9.24 -1.73 9.62
C GLY A 90 -8.66 -0.56 8.81
N ILE A 91 -7.49 -0.01 9.17
CA ILE A 91 -6.90 1.16 8.48
C ILE A 91 -6.45 0.82 7.06
N ALA A 92 -5.75 -0.31 6.88
CA ALA A 92 -5.29 -0.71 5.55
C ALA A 92 -6.47 -1.00 4.60
N GLN A 93 -7.54 -1.61 5.12
CA GLN A 93 -8.78 -1.84 4.37
C GLN A 93 -9.42 -0.51 3.94
N LEU A 94 -9.47 0.49 4.82
CA LEU A 94 -10.02 1.81 4.50
C LEU A 94 -9.19 2.52 3.41
N LEU A 95 -7.86 2.47 3.52
CA LEU A 95 -6.95 3.04 2.51
C LEU A 95 -7.15 2.39 1.15
N TYR A 96 -7.22 1.05 1.09
CA TYR A 96 -7.45 0.33 -0.15
C TYR A 96 -8.84 0.58 -0.73
N ALA A 97 -9.89 0.58 0.10
CA ALA A 97 -11.25 0.87 -0.36
C ALA A 97 -11.31 2.24 -1.05
N ARG A 98 -10.69 3.26 -0.44
CA ARG A 98 -10.60 4.59 -1.04
C ARG A 98 -9.81 4.61 -2.35
N PHE A 99 -8.69 3.87 -2.43
CA PHE A 99 -7.93 3.75 -3.66
C PHE A 99 -8.72 3.06 -4.77
N PHE A 100 -9.48 2.02 -4.46
CA PHE A 100 -10.35 1.33 -5.41
C PHE A 100 -11.43 2.25 -5.98
N GLU A 101 -12.08 3.04 -5.13
CA GLU A 101 -13.06 4.05 -5.57
C GLU A 101 -12.44 5.03 -6.57
N VAL A 102 -11.26 5.57 -6.25
CA VAL A 102 -10.57 6.53 -7.14
C VAL A 102 -10.12 5.86 -8.44
N ALA A 103 -9.67 4.60 -8.40
CA ALA A 103 -9.35 3.82 -9.58
C ALA A 103 -10.58 3.65 -10.49
N GLN A 104 -11.72 3.21 -9.95
CA GLN A 104 -12.98 3.07 -10.70
C GLN A 104 -13.47 4.40 -11.29
N GLN A 105 -13.42 5.50 -10.51
CA GLN A 105 -13.77 6.85 -10.99
C GLN A 105 -12.91 7.29 -12.18
N ASN A 106 -11.65 6.84 -12.23
CA ASN A 106 -10.73 7.08 -13.33
C ASN A 106 -10.74 5.97 -14.40
N LYS A 107 -11.79 5.15 -14.44
CA LYS A 107 -12.00 4.07 -15.41
C LYS A 107 -10.86 3.05 -15.43
N ARG A 108 -10.32 2.73 -14.26
CA ARG A 108 -9.40 1.61 -14.07
C ARG A 108 -10.20 0.42 -13.54
N SER A 109 -10.04 -0.73 -14.19
CA SER A 109 -10.69 -1.98 -13.83
C SER A 109 -9.74 -2.94 -13.12
N ILE A 110 -8.45 -2.61 -13.06
CA ILE A 110 -7.41 -3.48 -12.49
C ILE A 110 -6.57 -2.68 -11.49
N VAL A 111 -6.29 -3.28 -10.34
CA VAL A 111 -5.31 -2.79 -9.37
C VAL A 111 -4.20 -3.80 -9.20
N LYS A 112 -2.96 -3.32 -9.24
CA LYS A 112 -1.74 -4.11 -9.05
C LYS A 112 -1.00 -3.67 -7.78
N ALA A 113 -0.31 -4.60 -7.15
CA ALA A 113 0.60 -4.36 -6.03
C ALA A 113 1.64 -5.49 -5.96
N ILE A 114 2.71 -5.30 -5.19
CA ILE A 114 3.72 -6.35 -4.97
C ILE A 114 4.11 -6.47 -3.50
N THR A 115 4.68 -7.61 -3.14
CA THR A 115 5.38 -7.78 -1.87
C THR A 115 6.56 -8.76 -1.99
N SER A 116 7.44 -8.76 -1.00
CA SER A 116 8.44 -9.82 -0.86
C SER A 116 7.78 -11.17 -0.51
N PRO A 117 8.27 -12.30 -1.04
CA PRO A 117 7.72 -13.65 -0.77
C PRO A 117 7.70 -14.03 0.71
N VAL A 118 8.67 -13.56 1.50
CA VAL A 118 8.73 -13.86 2.95
C VAL A 118 7.70 -13.07 3.77
N ASN A 119 7.02 -12.09 3.17
CA ASN A 119 6.05 -11.24 3.86
C ASN A 119 4.64 -11.85 3.88
N LYS A 120 4.51 -12.95 4.63
CA LYS A 120 3.26 -13.72 4.77
C LYS A 120 2.07 -12.88 5.22
N THR A 121 2.30 -11.90 6.10
CA THR A 121 1.26 -10.97 6.56
C THR A 121 0.70 -10.13 5.42
N SER A 122 1.56 -9.62 4.53
CA SER A 122 1.12 -8.86 3.36
C SER A 122 0.33 -9.74 2.40
N ILE A 123 0.81 -10.96 2.13
CA ILE A 123 0.13 -11.91 1.25
C ILE A 123 -1.28 -12.21 1.77
N GLN A 124 -1.38 -12.62 3.03
CA GLN A 124 -2.68 -12.90 3.66
C GLN A 124 -3.61 -11.68 3.64
N PHE A 125 -3.07 -10.49 3.91
CA PHE A 125 -3.86 -9.26 3.89
C PHE A 125 -4.40 -8.96 2.49
N HIS A 126 -3.57 -8.96 1.45
CA HIS A 126 -4.00 -8.68 0.08
C HIS A 126 -5.04 -9.70 -0.40
N THR A 127 -4.81 -11.00 -0.13
CA THR A 127 -5.80 -12.04 -0.43
C THR A 127 -7.12 -11.82 0.30
N SER A 128 -7.09 -11.37 1.57
CA SER A 128 -8.31 -11.13 2.36
C SER A 128 -9.18 -9.99 1.81
N ILE A 129 -8.60 -9.06 1.05
CA ILE A 129 -9.32 -7.95 0.40
C ILE A 129 -9.58 -8.21 -1.09
N GLY A 130 -9.41 -9.47 -1.52
CA GLY A 130 -9.74 -9.95 -2.87
C GLY A 130 -8.74 -9.56 -3.93
N PHE A 131 -7.45 -9.46 -3.59
CA PHE A 131 -6.38 -9.63 -4.59
C PHE A 131 -6.11 -11.12 -4.81
N GLU A 132 -5.77 -11.46 -6.03
CA GLU A 132 -5.22 -12.74 -6.45
C GLU A 132 -3.70 -12.62 -6.59
N VAL A 133 -2.98 -13.72 -6.38
CA VAL A 133 -1.54 -13.81 -6.68
C VAL A 133 -1.38 -14.19 -8.15
N GLU A 134 -0.60 -13.41 -8.88
CA GLU A 134 -0.26 -13.72 -10.27
C GLU A 134 0.72 -14.91 -10.32
N ILE A 135 0.47 -15.85 -11.25
CA ILE A 135 1.35 -16.99 -11.48
C ILE A 135 2.65 -16.47 -12.11
N GLY A 136 3.76 -16.68 -11.42
CA GLY A 136 5.10 -16.33 -11.89
C GLY A 136 5.87 -17.54 -12.43
N ASP A 137 7.19 -17.44 -12.38
CA ASP A 137 8.15 -18.41 -12.94
C ASP A 137 8.76 -19.37 -11.92
N ASP A 138 8.45 -19.21 -10.62
CA ASP A 138 8.89 -20.10 -9.54
C ASP A 138 7.89 -20.11 -8.36
N ASP A 139 8.09 -21.00 -7.40
CA ASP A 139 7.31 -21.11 -6.16
C ASP A 139 8.23 -21.11 -4.93
N ILE A 140 7.99 -20.18 -4.01
CA ILE A 140 8.68 -20.13 -2.70
C ILE A 140 7.68 -20.42 -1.60
N GLU A 141 7.88 -21.51 -0.87
CA GLU A 141 6.97 -21.96 0.19
C GLU A 141 5.50 -22.06 -0.27
N SER A 142 5.27 -22.57 -1.50
CA SER A 142 3.94 -22.68 -2.14
C SER A 142 3.26 -21.34 -2.46
N VAL A 143 4.02 -20.25 -2.50
CA VAL A 143 3.57 -18.96 -3.03
C VAL A 143 4.24 -18.74 -4.37
N SER A 144 3.45 -18.50 -5.42
CA SER A 144 3.98 -18.19 -6.74
C SER A 144 4.70 -16.85 -6.74
N VAL A 145 5.88 -16.81 -7.35
CA VAL A 145 6.77 -15.65 -7.37
C VAL A 145 7.27 -15.37 -8.78
N HIS A 146 7.59 -14.10 -9.03
CA HIS A 146 8.37 -13.66 -10.17
C HIS A 146 9.82 -13.48 -9.72
N THR A 147 10.74 -14.29 -10.23
CA THR A 147 12.15 -14.23 -9.87
C THR A 147 12.80 -12.98 -10.42
N ASN A 148 13.70 -12.38 -9.63
CA ASN A 148 14.46 -11.19 -10.02
C ASN A 148 13.62 -9.97 -10.47
N TYR A 149 12.36 -9.89 -10.03
CA TYR A 149 11.44 -8.81 -10.46
C TYR A 149 11.97 -7.41 -10.14
N ASP A 150 12.53 -7.22 -8.94
CA ASP A 150 13.22 -5.99 -8.54
C ASP A 150 14.75 -6.07 -8.70
N GLY A 151 15.24 -6.83 -9.68
CA GLY A 151 16.67 -7.07 -9.91
C GLY A 151 17.20 -8.34 -9.22
N GLU A 152 18.51 -8.56 -9.24
CA GLU A 152 19.13 -9.80 -8.75
C GLU A 152 18.74 -10.13 -7.30
N GLY A 153 18.13 -11.30 -7.08
CA GLY A 153 17.59 -11.72 -5.77
C GLY A 153 16.33 -10.97 -5.32
N GLY A 154 15.85 -10.03 -6.13
CA GLY A 154 14.67 -9.19 -5.90
C GLY A 154 13.35 -9.85 -6.25
N SER A 155 13.17 -11.16 -5.99
CA SER A 155 11.93 -11.88 -6.33
C SER A 155 10.71 -11.25 -5.63
N ARG A 156 9.57 -11.23 -6.31
CA ARG A 156 8.33 -10.62 -5.81
C ARG A 156 7.11 -11.50 -6.03
N VAL A 157 6.18 -11.41 -5.09
CA VAL A 157 4.80 -11.84 -5.28
C VAL A 157 4.07 -10.66 -5.92
N LEU A 158 3.47 -10.88 -7.08
CA LEU A 158 2.63 -9.91 -7.76
C LEU A 158 1.17 -10.17 -7.42
N PHE A 159 0.44 -9.09 -7.14
CA PHE A 159 -0.98 -9.13 -6.86
C PHE A 159 -1.76 -8.44 -7.97
N VAL A 160 -2.90 -9.02 -8.32
CA VAL A 160 -3.89 -8.43 -9.22
C VAL A 160 -5.27 -8.44 -8.56
N LYS A 161 -6.01 -7.35 -8.69
CA LYS A 161 -7.40 -7.25 -8.30
C LYS A 161 -8.22 -6.64 -9.43
N TYR A 162 -9.30 -7.31 -9.80
CA TYR A 162 -10.30 -6.78 -10.71
C TYR A 162 -11.37 -6.01 -9.90
N LEU A 163 -11.69 -4.79 -10.34
CA LEU A 163 -12.62 -3.86 -9.67
C LEU A 163 -14.03 -3.87 -10.26
#